data_AF-A0A2G9UIM7-F1
#
_entry.id   AF-A0A2G9UIM7-F1
#
_cell.length_a   1.000
_cell.length_b   1.000
_cell.length_c   1.000
_cell.angle_alpha   90.00
_cell.angle_beta   90.00
_cell.angle_gamma   90.00
#
_symmetry.space_group_name_H-M   'P 1'
#
loop_
_entity.id
_entity.type
_entity.pdbx_description
1 polymer ?
#
loop_
_entity_poly.entity_id
_entity_poly.type
_entity_poly.pdbx_seq_one_letter_code
_entity_poly.pdbx_strand_id
1 'polypeptide(L)'
;MGADSRATAGNIIADKHCEKVHYLTDSIYACGAGTAADLDQVCKMLSGTLRLMELNTGRKARVITALRHAKQHLFNYQGYVGAYLLIGGVDPTGPHLYECSANGTTMAKPFAAQGSGSYAAISILERDFKQDMTEEECTALVQRALQAGMHGDNASGNSLNIVVMRPGKTEFKGPIVPSFCKMPEPIDLPYKFKSGSTKVLKRKTYKFDVIESMDVSH
;
A
#
# COMPACT_ATOMS: atom_id res chain seq x y z
N MET A 1 5.33 5.59 -7.84
CA MET A 1 4.22 4.62 -7.56
C MET A 1 3.23 5.27 -6.60
N GLY A 2 1.99 4.80 -6.53
CA GLY A 2 1.04 5.30 -5.54
C GLY A 2 -0.18 4.41 -5.38
N ALA A 3 -0.99 4.69 -4.36
CA ALA A 3 -2.20 3.95 -4.05
C ALA A 3 -3.22 4.85 -3.32
N ASP A 4 -4.50 4.48 -3.38
CA ASP A 4 -5.55 5.08 -2.56
C ASP A 4 -5.58 4.46 -1.14
N SER A 5 -6.43 4.98 -0.25
CA SER A 5 -6.47 4.58 1.16
C SER A 5 -7.76 3.87 1.60
N ARG A 6 -8.66 3.52 0.67
CA ARG A 6 -9.91 2.84 1.01
C ARG A 6 -9.71 1.33 1.12
N ALA A 7 -10.15 0.72 2.22
CA ALA A 7 -10.29 -0.73 2.34
C ALA A 7 -11.75 -1.09 2.60
N THR A 8 -12.25 -2.11 1.90
CA THR A 8 -13.65 -2.54 1.98
C THR A 8 -13.77 -3.95 2.59
N ALA A 9 -14.87 -4.18 3.31
CA ALA A 9 -15.35 -5.49 3.71
C ALA A 9 -16.69 -5.72 3.00
N GLY A 10 -16.62 -6.28 1.79
CA GLY A 10 -17.78 -6.34 0.89
C GLY A 10 -18.21 -4.93 0.46
N ASN A 11 -19.44 -4.55 0.80
CA ASN A 11 -20.03 -3.27 0.45
C ASN A 11 -19.78 -2.15 1.49
N ILE A 12 -19.12 -2.44 2.60
CA ILE A 12 -18.82 -1.48 3.65
C ILE A 12 -17.36 -1.03 3.57
N ILE A 13 -17.11 0.27 3.71
CA ILE A 13 -15.76 0.80 3.89
C ILE A 13 -15.32 0.47 5.32
N ALA A 14 -14.41 -0.49 5.44
CA ALA A 14 -13.85 -0.94 6.71
C ALA A 14 -12.80 0.05 7.25
N ASP A 15 -11.99 0.60 6.36
CA ASP A 15 -10.98 1.61 6.70
C ASP A 15 -10.89 2.69 5.61
N LYS A 16 -10.81 3.95 6.04
CA LYS A 16 -10.67 5.13 5.19
C LYS A 16 -9.21 5.55 5.02
N HIS A 17 -8.29 5.01 5.82
CA HIS A 17 -6.90 5.42 5.93
C HIS A 17 -5.92 4.25 5.79
N CYS A 18 -6.30 3.19 5.07
CA CYS A 18 -5.47 2.01 4.87
C CYS A 18 -4.20 2.38 4.06
N GLU A 19 -3.04 1.94 4.55
CA GLU A 19 -1.77 2.10 3.85
C GLU A 19 -1.54 0.93 2.89
N LYS A 20 -1.48 1.23 1.59
CA LYS A 20 -1.30 0.23 0.52
C LYS A 20 0.06 0.31 -0.18
N VAL A 21 0.94 1.20 0.28
CA VAL A 21 2.31 1.33 -0.21
C VAL A 21 3.23 0.69 0.82
N HIS A 22 3.67 -0.53 0.53
CA HIS A 22 4.46 -1.34 1.45
C HIS A 22 5.96 -1.14 1.21
N TYR A 23 6.68 -0.89 2.29
CA TYR A 23 8.13 -0.84 2.31
C TYR A 23 8.71 -2.24 2.13
N LEU A 24 9.64 -2.42 1.17
CA LEU A 24 10.45 -3.64 1.07
C LEU A 24 11.90 -3.37 1.50
N THR A 25 12.54 -2.37 0.88
CA THR A 25 13.88 -1.87 1.24
C THR A 25 13.94 -0.36 1.02
N ASP A 26 15.05 0.30 1.38
CA ASP A 26 15.24 1.75 1.20
C ASP A 26 14.94 2.25 -0.23
N SER A 27 15.13 1.38 -1.23
CA SER A 27 14.98 1.72 -2.66
C SER A 27 13.93 0.87 -3.40
N ILE A 28 13.18 0.00 -2.71
CA ILE A 28 12.18 -0.89 -3.31
C ILE A 28 10.89 -0.85 -2.49
N TYR A 29 9.77 -0.63 -3.19
CA TYR A 29 8.44 -0.60 -2.62
C TYR A 29 7.49 -1.50 -3.42
N ALA A 30 6.44 -1.96 -2.75
CA ALA A 30 5.36 -2.67 -3.40
C ALA A 30 4.03 -1.95 -3.12
N CYS A 31 3.21 -1.79 -4.15
CA CYS A 31 1.78 -1.59 -3.97
C CYS A 31 1.09 -2.91 -4.30
N GLY A 32 -0.15 -3.10 -3.84
CA GLY A 32 -0.91 -4.20 -4.37
C GLY A 32 -2.40 -4.13 -4.15
N ALA A 33 -3.07 -5.14 -4.68
CA ALA A 33 -4.49 -5.37 -4.57
C ALA A 33 -4.78 -6.85 -4.27
N GLY A 34 -6.06 -7.17 -4.09
CA GLY A 34 -6.54 -8.52 -3.75
C GLY A 34 -6.75 -8.69 -2.25
N THR A 35 -6.45 -9.87 -1.72
CA THR A 35 -6.63 -10.17 -0.30
C THR A 35 -5.63 -9.36 0.53
N ALA A 36 -6.14 -8.39 1.31
CA ALA A 36 -5.29 -7.45 2.05
C ALA A 36 -4.28 -8.14 2.99
N ALA A 37 -4.71 -9.20 3.68
CA ALA A 37 -3.85 -9.95 4.60
C ALA A 37 -2.73 -10.70 3.87
N ASP A 38 -3.04 -11.35 2.75
CA ASP A 38 -2.05 -12.06 1.93
C ASP A 38 -0.99 -11.10 1.42
N LEU A 39 -1.43 -9.95 0.90
CA LEU A 39 -0.56 -8.92 0.37
C LEU A 39 0.40 -8.40 1.43
N ASP A 40 -0.10 -8.05 2.61
CA ASP A 40 0.71 -7.51 3.70
C ASP A 40 1.74 -8.56 4.17
N GLN A 41 1.34 -9.83 4.28
CA GLN A 41 2.26 -10.90 4.66
C GLN A 41 3.30 -11.22 3.59
N VAL A 42 2.92 -11.21 2.31
CA VAL A 42 3.87 -11.38 1.22
C VAL A 42 4.86 -10.23 1.22
N CYS A 43 4.44 -8.98 1.39
CA CYS A 43 5.33 -7.84 1.47
C CYS A 43 6.29 -7.92 2.66
N LYS A 44 5.82 -8.32 3.85
CA LYS A 44 6.67 -8.53 5.04
C LYS A 44 7.72 -9.61 4.82
N MET A 45 7.31 -10.74 4.24
CA MET A 45 8.21 -11.84 3.92
C MET A 45 9.26 -11.45 2.88
N LEU A 46 8.87 -10.69 1.84
CA LEU A 46 9.80 -10.13 0.86
C LEU A 46 10.77 -9.15 1.52
N SER A 47 10.28 -8.21 2.35
CA SER A 47 11.12 -7.25 3.06
C SER A 47 12.16 -7.94 3.94
N GLY A 48 11.76 -8.94 4.74
CA GLY A 48 12.67 -9.73 5.56
C GLY A 48 13.72 -10.48 4.75
N THR A 49 13.30 -11.12 3.65
CA THR A 49 14.20 -11.88 2.76
C THR A 49 15.23 -10.97 2.10
N LEU A 50 14.78 -9.83 1.57
CA LEU A 50 15.66 -8.85 0.93
C LEU A 50 16.62 -8.24 1.94
N ARG A 51 16.15 -7.91 3.15
CA ARG A 51 17.01 -7.37 4.20
C ARG A 51 18.11 -8.35 4.62
N LEU A 52 17.78 -9.62 4.79
CA LEU A 52 18.77 -10.66 5.08
C LEU A 52 19.78 -10.81 3.93
N MET A 53 19.33 -10.75 2.69
CA MET A 53 20.22 -10.76 1.52
C MET A 53 21.19 -9.57 1.52
N GLU A 54 20.71 -8.36 1.81
CA GLU A 54 21.55 -7.17 1.86
C GLU A 54 22.63 -7.28 2.95
N LEU A 55 22.26 -7.79 4.12
CA LEU A 55 23.20 -8.01 5.23
C LEU A 55 24.25 -9.07 4.89
N ASN A 56 23.83 -10.19 4.28
CA ASN A 56 24.75 -11.28 3.93
C ASN A 56 25.70 -10.93 2.78
N THR A 57 25.26 -10.12 1.82
CA THR A 57 26.05 -9.79 0.63
C THR A 57 26.79 -8.47 0.73
N GLY A 58 26.44 -7.62 1.70
CA GLY A 58 26.91 -6.24 1.79
C GLY A 58 26.49 -5.36 0.61
N ARG A 59 25.49 -5.78 -0.18
CA ARG A 59 25.03 -5.11 -1.40
C ARG A 59 23.55 -4.79 -1.31
N LYS A 60 23.12 -3.69 -1.91
CA LYS A 60 21.70 -3.33 -2.01
C LYS A 60 20.92 -4.36 -2.82
N ALA A 61 19.69 -4.62 -2.39
CA ALA A 61 18.79 -5.53 -3.07
C ALA A 61 18.47 -5.03 -4.49
N ARG A 62 18.28 -5.97 -5.43
CA ARG A 62 17.80 -5.68 -6.78
C ARG A 62 16.29 -5.88 -6.88
N VAL A 63 15.62 -5.07 -7.68
CA VAL A 63 14.15 -5.15 -7.85
C VAL A 63 13.75 -6.51 -8.43
N ILE A 64 14.56 -7.04 -9.35
CA ILE A 64 14.34 -8.37 -9.94
C ILE A 64 14.40 -9.51 -8.91
N THR A 65 15.17 -9.34 -7.83
CA THR A 65 15.23 -10.33 -6.75
C THR A 65 13.92 -10.37 -5.98
N ALA A 66 13.36 -9.19 -5.66
CA ALA A 66 12.04 -9.08 -5.05
C ALA A 66 10.96 -9.76 -5.92
N LEU A 67 10.96 -9.48 -7.23
CA LEU A 67 10.06 -10.12 -8.18
C LEU A 67 10.21 -11.64 -8.21
N ARG A 68 11.45 -12.15 -8.19
CA ARG A 68 11.72 -13.59 -8.24
C ARG A 68 11.18 -14.31 -7.00
N HIS A 69 11.40 -13.75 -5.81
CA HIS A 69 10.85 -14.33 -4.58
C HIS A 69 9.32 -14.27 -4.56
N ALA A 70 8.74 -13.13 -4.98
CA ALA A 70 7.30 -12.95 -5.03
C ALA A 70 6.66 -14.00 -5.95
N LYS A 71 7.13 -14.11 -7.20
CA LYS A 71 6.53 -15.04 -8.18
C LYS A 71 6.70 -16.50 -7.79
N GLN A 72 7.84 -16.89 -7.20
CA GLN A 72 8.05 -18.26 -6.75
C GLN A 72 7.12 -18.62 -5.61
N HIS A 73 6.98 -17.72 -4.62
CA HIS A 73 6.04 -17.91 -3.53
C HIS A 73 4.61 -18.02 -4.07
N LEU A 74 4.15 -17.04 -4.83
CA LEU A 74 2.77 -17.01 -5.35
C LEU A 74 2.44 -18.20 -6.27
N PHE A 75 3.38 -18.59 -7.13
CA PHE A 75 3.22 -19.78 -7.97
C PHE A 75 3.11 -21.07 -7.14
N ASN A 76 3.89 -21.22 -6.06
CA ASN A 76 3.79 -22.41 -5.20
C ASN A 76 2.40 -22.58 -4.58
N TYR A 77 1.68 -21.48 -4.36
CA TYR A 77 0.30 -21.48 -3.87
C TYR A 77 -0.74 -21.43 -4.98
N GLN A 78 -0.36 -21.51 -6.27
CA GLN A 78 -1.28 -21.63 -7.42
C GLN A 78 -2.46 -20.63 -7.40
N GLY A 79 -2.24 -19.41 -6.88
CA GLY A 79 -3.28 -18.38 -6.77
C GLY A 79 -4.12 -18.38 -5.50
N TYR A 80 -3.93 -19.32 -4.58
CA TYR A 80 -4.63 -19.32 -3.27
C TYR A 80 -4.17 -18.18 -2.35
N VAL A 81 -2.93 -17.72 -2.52
CA VAL A 81 -2.45 -16.46 -1.92
C VAL A 81 -2.85 -15.34 -2.87
N GLY A 82 -3.91 -14.62 -2.55
CA GLY A 82 -4.60 -13.67 -3.41
C GLY A 82 -3.91 -12.30 -3.50
N ALA A 83 -2.58 -12.26 -3.59
CA ALA A 83 -1.81 -11.02 -3.65
C ALA A 83 -1.45 -10.66 -5.09
N TYR A 84 -1.85 -9.46 -5.52
CA TYR A 84 -1.49 -8.86 -6.80
C TYR A 84 -0.58 -7.68 -6.54
N LEU A 85 0.67 -7.75 -7.01
CA LEU A 85 1.72 -6.81 -6.63
C LEU A 85 2.18 -5.96 -7.83
N LEU A 86 2.35 -4.67 -7.57
CA LEU A 86 3.20 -3.80 -8.36
C LEU A 86 4.46 -3.54 -7.55
N ILE A 87 5.58 -4.11 -7.99
CA ILE A 87 6.89 -3.97 -7.34
C ILE A 87 7.70 -2.98 -8.16
N GLY A 88 8.11 -1.87 -7.54
CA GLY A 88 8.94 -0.89 -8.20
C GLY A 88 10.08 -0.42 -7.30
N GLY A 89 11.15 0.04 -7.92
CA GLY A 89 12.32 0.48 -7.20
C GLY A 89 13.42 0.96 -8.13
N VAL A 90 14.48 1.47 -7.50
CA VAL A 90 15.71 1.83 -8.19
C VAL A 90 16.83 0.99 -7.62
N ASP A 91 17.54 0.28 -8.49
CA ASP A 91 18.69 -0.52 -8.14
C ASP A 91 19.91 -0.14 -9.02
N PRO A 92 21.09 -0.75 -8.83
CA PRO A 92 22.27 -0.40 -9.62
C PRO A 92 22.13 -0.61 -11.13
N THR A 93 21.14 -1.36 -11.61
CA THR A 93 20.89 -1.53 -13.05
C THR A 93 19.85 -0.55 -13.58
N GLY A 94 19.21 0.25 -12.73
CA GLY A 94 18.30 1.33 -13.10
C GLY A 94 16.96 1.29 -12.36
N PRO A 95 15.99 2.12 -12.80
CA PRO A 95 14.62 2.06 -12.33
C PRO A 95 13.88 0.87 -12.96
N HIS A 96 13.12 0.14 -12.16
CA HIS A 96 12.30 -0.98 -12.63
C HIS A 96 10.89 -0.91 -12.07
N LEU A 97 9.92 -1.36 -12.88
CA LEU A 97 8.54 -1.57 -12.49
C LEU A 97 8.08 -2.94 -12.99
N TYR A 98 7.63 -3.78 -12.07
CA TYR A 98 7.14 -5.11 -12.36
C TYR A 98 5.73 -5.31 -11.81
N GLU A 99 4.94 -6.02 -12.58
CA GLU A 99 3.64 -6.56 -12.19
C GLU A 99 3.82 -8.05 -11.85
N CYS A 100 3.20 -8.50 -10.76
CA CYS A 100 3.17 -9.90 -10.36
C CYS A 100 1.75 -10.29 -9.93
N SER A 101 1.12 -11.18 -10.69
CA SER A 101 -0.21 -11.69 -10.41
C SER A 101 -0.18 -12.79 -9.35
N ALA A 102 -1.31 -13.06 -8.70
CA ALA A 102 -1.44 -14.10 -7.66
C ALA A 102 -1.05 -15.52 -8.12
N ASN A 103 -1.11 -15.81 -9.42
CA ASN A 103 -0.66 -17.09 -9.98
C ASN A 103 0.85 -17.14 -10.29
N GLY A 104 1.62 -16.10 -9.97
CA GLY A 104 3.06 -16.00 -10.26
C GLY A 104 3.41 -15.51 -11.67
N THR A 105 2.44 -15.10 -12.49
CA THR A 105 2.71 -14.46 -13.78
C THR A 105 3.33 -13.09 -13.54
N THR A 106 4.37 -12.75 -14.31
CA THR A 106 5.09 -11.48 -14.16
C THR A 106 5.21 -10.72 -15.47
N MET A 107 5.11 -9.40 -15.42
CA MET A 107 5.34 -8.51 -16.58
C MET A 107 6.22 -7.33 -16.19
N ALA A 108 7.06 -6.87 -17.12
CA ALA A 108 7.76 -5.59 -17.04
C ALA A 108 7.03 -4.59 -17.94
N LYS A 109 6.64 -3.44 -17.38
CA LYS A 109 5.89 -2.42 -18.12
C LYS A 109 6.36 -1.01 -17.74
N PRO A 110 6.31 -0.04 -18.66
CA PRO A 110 6.64 1.36 -18.34
C PRO A 110 5.62 1.99 -17.37
N PHE A 111 4.38 1.51 -17.39
CA PHE A 111 3.32 1.86 -16.44
C PHE A 111 2.42 0.65 -16.20
N ALA A 112 1.76 0.61 -15.04
CA ALA A 112 0.80 -0.42 -14.69
C ALA A 112 -0.20 0.08 -13.65
N ALA A 113 -1.39 -0.51 -13.66
CA ALA A 113 -2.41 -0.32 -12.63
C ALA A 113 -2.97 -1.69 -12.23
N GLN A 114 -3.35 -1.85 -10.96
CA GLN A 114 -3.92 -3.08 -10.39
C GLN A 114 -5.10 -2.73 -9.48
N GLY A 115 -5.91 -3.73 -9.13
CA GLY A 115 -7.12 -3.56 -8.31
C GLY A 115 -8.37 -3.19 -9.11
N SER A 116 -9.49 -2.99 -8.41
CA SER A 116 -10.79 -2.72 -9.03
C SER A 116 -10.82 -1.41 -9.84
N GLY A 117 -10.16 -0.37 -9.34
CA GLY A 117 -10.03 0.93 -10.03
C GLY A 117 -9.04 0.94 -11.21
N SER A 118 -8.42 -0.20 -11.54
CA SER A 118 -7.34 -0.27 -12.54
C SER A 118 -7.79 0.15 -13.94
N TYR A 119 -9.02 -0.17 -14.37
CA TYR A 119 -9.50 0.19 -15.72
C TYR A 119 -9.63 1.71 -15.92
N ALA A 120 -10.11 2.44 -14.91
CA ALA A 120 -10.16 3.90 -14.98
C ALA A 120 -8.74 4.50 -14.92
N ALA A 121 -7.87 3.94 -14.09
CA ALA A 121 -6.47 4.37 -14.00
C ALA A 121 -5.70 4.12 -15.31
N ILE A 122 -5.85 2.94 -15.94
CA ILE A 122 -5.16 2.59 -17.17
C ILE A 122 -5.59 3.48 -18.33
N SER A 123 -6.85 3.93 -18.36
CA SER A 123 -7.35 4.85 -19.38
C SER A 123 -6.60 6.19 -19.36
N ILE A 124 -6.22 6.68 -18.17
CA ILE A 124 -5.40 7.89 -18.03
C ILE A 124 -3.94 7.60 -18.37
N LEU A 125 -3.40 6.47 -17.90
CA LEU A 125 -2.02 6.09 -18.17
C LEU A 125 -1.77 5.93 -19.67
N GLU A 126 -2.63 5.19 -20.39
CA GLU A 126 -2.52 4.99 -21.84
C GLU A 126 -2.64 6.29 -22.64
N ARG A 127 -3.54 7.20 -22.22
CA ARG A 127 -3.76 8.47 -22.93
C ARG A 127 -2.61 9.46 -22.76
N ASP A 128 -2.05 9.54 -21.55
CA ASP A 128 -1.20 10.66 -21.13
C ASP A 128 0.27 10.27 -20.91
N PHE A 129 0.62 8.99 -20.89
CA PHE A 129 2.00 8.53 -20.76
C PHE A 129 2.84 8.93 -21.98
N LYS A 130 4.07 9.37 -21.70
CA LYS A 130 5.09 9.69 -22.70
C LYS A 130 6.42 9.13 -22.21
N GLN A 131 7.30 8.80 -23.15
CA GLN A 131 8.70 8.54 -22.81
C GLN A 131 9.36 9.84 -22.33
N ASP A 132 10.38 9.72 -21.48
CA ASP A 132 11.22 10.82 -21.00
C ASP A 132 10.46 11.93 -20.25
N MET A 133 9.39 11.56 -19.53
CA MET A 133 8.67 12.49 -18.63
C MET A 133 9.54 12.90 -17.45
N THR A 134 9.40 14.17 -17.05
CA THR A 134 9.98 14.68 -15.80
C THR A 134 9.33 14.04 -14.57
N GLU A 135 9.95 14.20 -13.40
CA GLU A 135 9.39 13.64 -12.16
C GLU A 135 8.05 14.29 -11.81
N GLU A 136 7.92 15.59 -12.00
CA GLU A 136 6.71 16.37 -11.77
C GLU A 136 5.57 15.87 -12.67
N GLU A 137 5.87 15.65 -13.96
CA GLU A 137 4.92 15.09 -14.92
C GLU A 137 4.52 13.65 -14.54
N CYS A 138 5.48 12.81 -14.14
CA CYS A 138 5.20 11.44 -13.67
C CYS A 138 4.32 11.44 -12.41
N THR A 139 4.64 12.32 -11.45
CA THR A 139 3.87 12.45 -10.20
C THR A 139 2.43 12.89 -10.49
N ALA A 140 2.27 13.90 -11.36
CA ALA A 140 0.96 14.38 -11.79
C ALA A 140 0.17 13.32 -12.58
N LEU A 141 0.85 12.53 -13.43
CA LEU A 141 0.23 11.42 -14.16
C LEU A 141 -0.30 10.34 -13.20
N VAL A 142 0.53 9.89 -12.26
CA VAL A 142 0.13 8.90 -11.25
C VAL A 142 -1.02 9.42 -10.40
N GLN A 143 -0.96 10.68 -9.97
CA GLN A 143 -2.04 11.31 -9.20
C GLN A 143 -3.36 11.34 -9.99
N ARG A 144 -3.35 11.74 -11.27
CA ARG A 144 -4.54 11.75 -12.12
C ARG A 144 -5.09 10.33 -12.35
N ALA A 145 -4.22 9.35 -12.58
CA ALA A 145 -4.63 7.95 -12.75
C ALA A 145 -5.30 7.40 -11.48
N LEU A 146 -4.73 7.68 -10.31
CA LEU A 146 -5.35 7.31 -9.02
C LEU A 146 -6.69 8.01 -8.83
N GLN A 147 -6.78 9.31 -9.10
CA GLN A 147 -8.03 10.06 -8.98
C GLN A 147 -9.12 9.53 -9.92
N ALA A 148 -8.77 9.12 -11.14
CA ALA A 148 -9.70 8.48 -12.06
C ALA A 148 -10.21 7.14 -11.50
N GLY A 149 -9.33 6.31 -10.94
CA GLY A 149 -9.71 5.10 -10.20
C GLY A 149 -10.65 5.41 -9.03
N MET A 150 -10.28 6.37 -8.17
CA MET A 150 -11.06 6.77 -7.00
C MET A 150 -12.44 7.34 -7.33
N HIS A 151 -12.58 8.02 -8.47
CA HIS A 151 -13.84 8.60 -8.90
C HIS A 151 -14.70 7.58 -9.69
N GLY A 152 -14.08 6.66 -10.42
CA GLY A 152 -14.74 5.69 -11.28
C GLY A 152 -15.04 4.34 -10.62
N ASP A 153 -14.46 4.04 -9.46
CA ASP A 153 -14.62 2.76 -8.75
C ASP A 153 -15.07 2.97 -7.30
N ASN A 154 -16.15 2.28 -6.91
CA ASN A 154 -16.73 2.38 -5.57
C ASN A 154 -15.81 1.83 -4.46
N ALA A 155 -14.93 0.87 -4.80
CA ALA A 155 -14.01 0.27 -3.84
C ALA A 155 -12.70 1.05 -3.66
N SER A 156 -12.48 2.10 -4.46
CA SER A 156 -11.31 2.98 -4.40
C SER A 156 -11.71 4.37 -3.88
N GLY A 157 -10.87 5.04 -3.08
CA GLY A 157 -11.18 6.41 -2.65
C GLY A 157 -10.47 6.91 -1.40
N ASN A 158 -11.08 7.93 -0.78
CA ASN A 158 -10.58 8.62 0.41
C ASN A 158 -9.34 9.49 0.13
N SER A 159 -8.15 9.04 0.52
CA SER A 159 -6.90 9.76 0.26
C SER A 159 -6.00 8.94 -0.66
N LEU A 160 -4.97 9.57 -1.20
CA LEU A 160 -3.95 8.88 -1.99
C LEU A 160 -2.55 9.21 -1.46
N ASN A 161 -1.66 8.25 -1.61
CA ASN A 161 -0.25 8.34 -1.24
C ASN A 161 0.61 8.00 -2.45
N ILE A 162 1.71 8.73 -2.62
CA ILE A 162 2.67 8.55 -3.71
C ILE A 162 4.05 8.35 -3.10
N VAL A 163 4.78 7.37 -3.63
CA VAL A 163 6.20 7.18 -3.36
C VAL A 163 7.00 7.44 -4.64
N VAL A 164 7.97 8.35 -4.52
CA VAL A 164 8.92 8.72 -5.57
C VAL A 164 10.27 8.13 -5.21
N MET A 165 10.79 7.25 -6.06
CA MET A 165 12.06 6.54 -5.83
C MET A 165 13.08 7.03 -6.84
N ARG A 166 14.25 7.45 -6.35
CA ARG A 166 15.40 7.95 -7.11
C ARG A 166 16.65 7.21 -6.67
N PRO A 167 17.74 7.23 -7.45
CA PRO A 167 19.02 6.74 -6.97
C PRO A 167 19.41 7.40 -5.64
N GLY A 168 19.48 6.61 -4.56
CA GLY A 168 19.88 7.08 -3.22
C GLY A 168 18.86 7.90 -2.43
N LYS A 169 17.67 8.19 -2.99
CA LYS A 169 16.64 8.97 -2.28
C LYS A 169 15.24 8.45 -2.59
N THR A 170 14.47 8.16 -1.55
CA THR A 170 13.04 7.88 -1.62
C THR A 170 12.27 8.97 -0.90
N GLU A 171 11.14 9.40 -1.47
CA GLU A 171 10.29 10.45 -0.93
C GLU A 171 8.83 10.02 -0.95
N PHE A 172 8.16 10.20 0.17
CA PHE A 172 6.73 9.98 0.32
C PHE A 172 5.97 11.29 0.23
N LYS A 173 4.91 11.31 -0.58
CA LYS A 173 3.99 12.43 -0.75
C LYS A 173 2.58 11.96 -0.40
N GLY A 174 2.02 12.49 0.68
CA GLY A 174 0.68 12.15 1.15
C GLY A 174 0.53 12.25 2.67
N PRO A 175 -0.70 12.06 3.19
CA PRO A 175 -1.92 11.76 2.45
C PRO A 175 -2.47 12.97 1.70
N ILE A 176 -2.77 12.80 0.41
CA ILE A 176 -3.42 13.81 -0.44
C ILE A 176 -4.92 13.47 -0.51
N VAL A 177 -5.80 14.40 -0.14
CA VAL A 177 -7.26 14.22 -0.21
C VAL A 177 -7.82 14.97 -1.42
N PRO A 178 -8.31 14.28 -2.46
CA PRO A 178 -8.96 14.93 -3.59
C PRO A 178 -10.18 15.74 -3.17
N SER A 179 -10.49 16.81 -3.91
CA SER A 179 -11.63 17.69 -3.61
C SER A 179 -12.96 16.93 -3.50
N PHE A 180 -13.21 15.98 -4.40
CA PHE A 180 -14.41 15.15 -4.42
C PHE A 180 -14.46 14.09 -3.28
N CYS A 181 -13.37 13.91 -2.53
CA CYS A 181 -13.32 13.06 -1.34
C CYS A 181 -13.43 13.84 -0.03
N LYS A 182 -13.47 15.19 -0.08
CA LYS A 182 -13.71 16.00 1.11
C LYS A 182 -15.19 15.89 1.48
N MET A 183 -15.46 15.74 2.78
CA MET A 183 -16.82 15.61 3.28
C MET A 183 -17.62 16.86 2.86
N PRO A 184 -18.71 16.70 2.08
CA PRO A 184 -19.41 17.85 1.52
C PRO A 184 -20.31 18.54 2.54
N GLU A 185 -20.81 17.82 3.54
CA GLU A 185 -21.80 18.32 4.49
C GLU A 185 -21.22 18.34 5.91
N PRO A 186 -21.45 19.41 6.69
CA PRO A 186 -21.09 19.43 8.10
C PRO A 186 -21.95 18.43 8.90
N ILE A 187 -21.45 17.99 10.05
CA ILE A 187 -22.25 17.19 10.97
C ILE A 187 -23.24 18.13 11.67
N ASP A 188 -24.53 18.02 11.34
CA ASP A 188 -25.59 18.90 11.88
C ASP A 188 -25.75 18.77 13.41
N LEU A 189 -25.44 17.60 13.98
CA LEU A 189 -25.61 17.31 15.39
C LEU A 189 -24.31 16.79 16.02
N PRO A 190 -23.90 17.30 17.18
CA PRO A 190 -22.63 16.89 17.81
C PRO A 190 -22.64 15.48 18.43
N TYR A 191 -23.79 14.78 18.44
CA TYR A 191 -24.00 13.43 19.02
C TYR A 191 -23.37 13.20 20.41
N LYS A 192 -23.27 14.26 21.24
CA LYS A 192 -22.70 14.20 22.58
C LYS A 192 -23.78 14.00 23.63
N PHE A 193 -23.87 12.79 24.17
CA PHE A 193 -24.83 12.46 25.23
C PHE A 193 -24.32 12.88 26.62
N LYS A 194 -25.24 13.11 27.56
CA LYS A 194 -24.89 13.47 28.95
C LYS A 194 -24.34 12.24 29.68
N SER A 195 -23.45 12.46 30.65
CA SER A 195 -23.01 11.40 31.55
C SER A 195 -24.22 10.82 32.30
N GLY A 196 -24.30 9.49 32.39
CA GLY A 196 -25.44 8.78 32.99
C GLY A 196 -26.58 8.44 32.03
N SER A 197 -26.51 8.80 30.74
CA SER A 197 -27.54 8.42 29.75
C SER A 197 -27.63 6.91 29.49
N THR A 198 -26.56 6.15 29.73
CA THR A 198 -26.54 4.69 29.56
C THR A 198 -26.86 3.98 30.88
N LYS A 199 -27.86 3.10 30.89
CA LYS A 199 -28.21 2.29 32.06
C LYS A 199 -27.13 1.23 32.33
N VAL A 200 -26.49 1.31 33.50
CA VAL A 200 -25.44 0.36 33.93
C VAL A 200 -26.03 -0.62 34.95
N LEU A 201 -25.91 -1.93 34.68
CA LEU A 201 -26.42 -2.99 35.57
C LEU A 201 -25.42 -3.38 36.67
N LYS A 202 -24.15 -3.54 36.31
CA LYS A 202 -23.05 -3.91 37.22
C LYS A 202 -21.81 -3.13 36.82
N ARG A 203 -21.00 -2.75 37.81
CA ARG A 203 -19.71 -2.08 37.62
C ARG A 203 -18.64 -2.87 38.38
N LYS A 204 -17.54 -3.19 37.73
CA LYS A 204 -16.34 -3.77 38.34
C LYS A 204 -15.13 -2.95 37.91
N THR A 205 -14.28 -2.60 38.87
CA THR A 205 -13.06 -1.83 38.63
C THR A 205 -11.89 -2.80 38.57
N TYR A 206 -11.13 -2.79 37.46
CA TYR A 206 -9.87 -3.51 37.32
C TYR A 206 -8.72 -2.53 37.52
N LYS A 207 -7.83 -2.81 38.47
CA LYS A 207 -6.55 -2.11 38.59
C LYS A 207 -5.52 -2.90 37.79
N PHE A 208 -4.88 -2.24 36.83
CA PHE A 208 -3.76 -2.80 36.09
C PHE A 208 -2.48 -2.25 36.73
N ASP A 209 -1.87 -3.03 37.59
CA ASP A 209 -0.56 -2.69 38.18
C ASP A 209 0.54 -3.27 37.27
N VAL A 210 1.48 -2.44 36.84
CA VAL A 210 2.68 -2.91 36.11
C VAL A 210 3.63 -3.47 37.15
N ILE A 211 3.71 -4.79 37.25
CA ILE A 211 4.70 -5.47 38.08
C ILE A 211 5.98 -5.54 37.26
N GLU A 212 6.89 -4.59 37.45
CA GLU A 212 8.26 -4.72 36.95
C GLU A 212 8.94 -5.87 37.71
N SER A 213 9.23 -6.97 37.02
CA SER A 213 10.03 -8.04 37.59
C SER A 213 11.46 -7.53 37.80
N MET A 214 11.81 -7.14 39.02
CA MET A 214 13.18 -6.79 39.42
C MET A 214 14.11 -8.01 39.29
N ASP A 215 15.30 -7.74 38.74
CA ASP A 215 16.60 -8.38 38.96
C ASP A 215 16.65 -9.90 39.12
N VAL A 216 16.92 -10.59 38.00
CA VAL A 216 17.59 -11.90 38.03
C VAL A 216 19.10 -11.64 38.16
N SER A 217 19.55 -11.22 39.34
CA SER A 217 20.96 -11.28 39.73
C SER A 217 21.18 -12.51 40.61
N HIS A 218 21.65 -13.60 40.00
CA HIS A 218 22.33 -14.70 40.68
C HIS A 218 23.73 -14.87 40.08
#